data_AF-A0A3R9MQ34-F1
#
_entry.id   AF-A0A3R9MQ34-F1
#
_cell.length_a   1.000
_cell.length_b   1.000
_cell.length_c   1.000
_cell.angle_alpha   90.00
_cell.angle_beta   90.00
_cell.angle_gamma   90.00
#
_symmetry.space_group_name_H-M   'P 1'
#
loop_
_entity.id
_entity.type
_entity.pdbx_description
1 polymer ?
#
loop_
_entity_poly.entity_id
_entity_poly.type
_entity_poly.pdbx_seq_one_letter_code
_entity_poly.pdbx_strand_id
1 'polypeptide(L)'
;MKRLLPLLLLLPALGLVPKRPVPGAAVPSGSVRHLTLRINGQPVAADTSSSRFFLSSDHALRLNVVRQDDPDGEGLTIIIDRFPVQAGSYTFQEILSGRNRDASYRFGPVAAYSKSCGQNTGSVVITGVNAEKHWLRGTYRCQVCEAGRGARRFTLEGEFEYPVEKE
;
A
#
# COMPACT_ATOMS: atom_id res chain seq x y z
N MET A 1 -11.99 24.56 79.68
CA MET A 1 -12.53 24.48 78.30
C MET A 1 -11.37 24.60 77.32
N LYS A 2 -11.42 23.84 76.22
CA LYS A 2 -10.61 23.92 74.99
C LYS A 2 -9.15 23.40 75.04
N ARG A 3 -9.05 22.16 74.54
CA ARG A 3 -7.87 21.49 73.97
C ARG A 3 -7.34 22.25 72.75
N LEU A 4 -6.05 22.10 72.43
CA LEU A 4 -5.54 21.98 71.05
C LEU A 4 -4.04 21.58 71.08
N LEU A 5 -3.75 20.34 70.64
CA LEU A 5 -2.43 19.85 70.24
C LEU A 5 -2.07 20.40 68.85
N PRO A 6 -0.79 20.64 68.52
CA PRO A 6 -0.35 20.79 67.14
C PRO A 6 0.00 19.43 66.52
N LEU A 7 -0.48 19.29 65.29
CA LEU A 7 -0.47 18.12 64.42
C LEU A 7 0.92 17.95 63.77
N LEU A 8 1.48 16.74 63.83
CA LEU A 8 2.63 16.30 63.02
C LEU A 8 2.30 16.39 61.53
N LEU A 9 3.08 17.15 60.77
CA LEU A 9 3.11 17.11 59.30
C LEU A 9 4.16 16.07 58.86
N LEU A 10 3.69 14.88 58.49
CA LEU A 10 4.46 13.90 57.73
C LEU A 10 4.41 14.28 56.23
N LEU A 11 5.57 14.64 55.67
CA LEU A 11 5.76 14.72 54.22
C LEU A 11 5.91 13.29 53.64
N PRO A 12 5.19 12.91 52.57
CA PRO A 12 5.55 11.76 51.77
C PRO A 12 6.58 12.16 50.70
N ALA A 13 7.76 11.55 50.75
CA ALA A 13 8.73 11.60 49.69
C ALA A 13 8.19 10.86 48.45
N LEU A 14 7.85 11.60 47.40
CA LEU A 14 7.53 11.06 46.08
C LEU A 14 8.82 10.48 45.47
N GLY A 15 8.93 9.16 45.49
CA GLY A 15 9.96 8.42 44.76
C GLY A 15 9.77 8.55 43.26
N LEU A 16 10.71 9.21 42.58
CA LEU A 16 10.88 9.14 41.14
C LEU A 16 11.37 7.72 40.78
N VAL A 17 10.48 6.89 40.25
CA VAL A 17 10.86 5.62 39.62
C VAL A 17 11.47 5.93 38.25
N PRO A 18 12.72 5.54 37.96
CA PRO A 18 13.27 5.68 36.62
C PRO A 18 12.52 4.75 35.66
N LYS A 19 11.90 5.35 34.65
CA LYS A 19 11.23 4.67 33.53
C LYS A 19 12.29 3.85 32.78
N ARG A 20 12.29 2.53 33.01
CA ARG A 20 13.10 1.57 32.25
C ARG A 20 12.84 1.76 30.74
N PRO A 21 13.87 1.85 29.89
CA PRO A 21 13.66 1.78 28.45
C PRO A 21 13.08 0.40 28.13
N VAL A 22 11.94 0.40 27.44
CA VAL A 22 11.31 -0.82 26.91
C VAL A 22 12.25 -1.38 25.84
N PRO A 23 12.86 -2.56 26.02
CA PRO A 23 13.55 -3.24 24.94
C PRO A 23 12.48 -3.90 24.06
N GLY A 24 12.24 -3.31 22.89
CA GLY A 24 11.25 -3.85 21.97
C GLY A 24 10.63 -2.81 21.06
N ALA A 25 11.42 -1.86 20.53
CA ALA A 25 11.10 -1.38 19.19
C ALA A 25 11.14 -2.63 18.30
N ALA A 26 9.98 -3.07 17.85
CA ALA A 26 9.85 -4.22 16.97
C ALA A 26 10.84 -4.02 15.80
N VAL A 27 11.84 -4.90 15.74
CA VAL A 27 12.69 -5.04 14.57
C VAL A 27 11.71 -5.34 13.42
N PRO A 28 11.68 -4.57 12.32
CA PRO A 28 10.87 -4.94 11.17
C PRO A 28 11.37 -6.29 10.69
N SER A 29 10.54 -7.31 10.83
CA SER A 29 10.81 -8.67 10.40
C SER A 29 11.29 -8.62 8.95
N GLY A 30 12.50 -9.13 8.72
CA GLY A 30 13.02 -9.31 7.38
C GLY A 30 12.07 -10.18 6.55
N SER A 31 12.07 -9.88 5.24
CA SER A 31 11.69 -10.76 4.11
C SER A 31 10.26 -11.26 3.94
N VAL A 32 9.30 -11.01 4.84
CA VAL A 32 7.91 -11.45 4.60
C VAL A 32 7.25 -10.54 3.58
N ARG A 33 7.07 -11.03 2.36
CA ARG A 33 6.29 -10.37 1.31
C ARG A 33 4.81 -10.39 1.71
N HIS A 34 4.22 -9.22 1.91
CA HIS A 34 2.79 -9.07 2.11
C HIS A 34 2.18 -8.43 0.87
N LEU A 35 1.18 -9.11 0.29
CA LEU A 35 0.42 -8.61 -0.85
C LEU A 35 -0.97 -9.24 -0.83
N THR A 36 -1.99 -8.42 -0.93
CA THR A 36 -3.40 -8.85 -0.97
C THR A 36 -4.07 -8.33 -2.22
N LEU A 37 -5.06 -9.04 -2.72
CA LEU A 37 -5.89 -8.62 -3.84
C LEU A 37 -7.36 -8.87 -3.51
N ARG A 38 -8.21 -7.90 -3.83
CA ARG A 38 -9.66 -8.04 -3.90
C ARG A 38 -10.15 -7.58 -5.26
N ILE A 39 -11.09 -8.32 -5.84
CA ILE A 39 -11.77 -7.97 -7.08
C ILE A 39 -13.26 -7.82 -6.75
N ASN A 40 -13.80 -6.61 -6.94
CA ASN A 40 -15.16 -6.24 -6.54
C ASN A 40 -15.46 -6.57 -5.07
N GLY A 41 -14.49 -6.29 -4.19
CA GLY A 41 -14.57 -6.57 -2.75
C GLY A 41 -14.36 -8.04 -2.37
N GLN A 42 -14.33 -8.97 -3.32
CA GLN A 42 -14.09 -10.39 -3.04
C GLN A 42 -12.59 -10.67 -2.95
N PRO A 43 -12.11 -11.35 -1.89
CA PRO A 43 -10.71 -11.71 -1.76
C PRO A 43 -10.30 -12.69 -2.85
N VAL A 44 -9.15 -12.41 -3.47
CA VAL A 44 -8.49 -13.27 -4.46
C VAL A 44 -7.07 -13.49 -3.99
N ALA A 45 -6.63 -14.75 -3.94
CA ALA A 45 -5.27 -15.07 -3.52
C ALA A 45 -4.27 -14.47 -4.51
N ALA A 46 -3.32 -13.66 -4.00
CA ALA A 46 -2.25 -13.09 -4.80
C ALA A 46 -1.01 -13.99 -4.73
N ASP A 47 -0.36 -14.19 -5.88
CA ASP A 47 0.93 -14.89 -5.94
C ASP A 47 2.06 -13.92 -5.58
N THR A 48 2.58 -14.03 -4.35
CA THR A 48 3.70 -13.21 -3.87
C THR A 48 5.07 -13.64 -4.44
N SER A 49 5.13 -14.77 -5.15
CA SER A 49 6.34 -15.27 -5.79
C SER A 49 6.43 -14.86 -7.27
N SER A 50 5.29 -14.63 -7.92
CA SER A 50 5.20 -14.18 -9.33
C SER A 50 4.89 -12.68 -9.47
N SER A 51 4.30 -12.05 -8.45
CA SER A 51 4.10 -10.59 -8.42
C SER A 51 5.43 -9.84 -8.32
N ARG A 52 5.54 -8.68 -8.98
CA ARG A 52 6.79 -7.90 -9.04
C ARG A 52 6.50 -6.41 -9.01
N PHE A 53 7.22 -5.68 -8.17
CA PHE A 53 7.18 -4.22 -8.20
C PHE A 53 8.52 -3.73 -8.75
N PHE A 54 8.48 -2.87 -9.75
CA PHE A 54 9.67 -2.33 -10.41
C PHE A 54 9.72 -0.82 -10.29
N LEU A 55 10.90 -0.30 -10.01
CA LEU A 55 11.22 1.11 -10.16
C LEU A 55 12.26 1.25 -11.26
N SER A 56 11.85 1.81 -12.39
CA SER A 56 12.72 2.08 -13.53
C SER A 56 13.65 3.26 -13.27
N SER A 57 14.66 3.42 -14.13
CA SER A 57 15.62 4.53 -14.05
C SER A 57 15.01 5.91 -14.27
N ASP A 58 13.88 6.01 -14.99
CA ASP A 58 13.11 7.23 -15.21
C ASP A 58 12.06 7.47 -14.11
N HIS A 59 12.14 6.73 -13.01
CA HIS A 59 11.24 6.81 -11.86
C HIS A 59 9.80 6.39 -12.14
N ALA A 60 9.54 5.53 -13.13
CA ALA A 60 8.24 4.88 -13.24
C ALA A 60 8.15 3.74 -12.22
N LEU A 61 7.18 3.80 -11.32
CA LEU A 61 6.86 2.69 -10.43
C LEU A 61 5.79 1.82 -11.08
N ARG A 62 6.11 0.55 -11.33
CA ARG A 62 5.18 -0.47 -11.83
C ARG A 62 4.86 -1.46 -10.71
N LEU A 63 3.59 -1.66 -10.41
CA LEU A 63 3.11 -2.72 -9.52
C LEU A 63 2.44 -3.78 -10.39
N ASN A 64 3.03 -4.98 -10.45
CA ASN A 64 2.41 -6.15 -11.06
C ASN A 64 1.93 -7.11 -9.96
N VAL A 65 0.62 -7.31 -9.88
CA VAL A 65 -0.05 -8.19 -8.91
C VAL A 65 -0.70 -9.35 -9.68
N VAL A 66 -0.14 -10.53 -9.48
CA VAL A 66 -0.56 -11.78 -10.13
C VAL A 66 -1.42 -12.59 -9.16
N ARG A 67 -2.38 -13.36 -9.69
CA ARG A 67 -3.22 -14.24 -8.87
C ARG A 67 -2.55 -15.60 -8.69
N GLN A 68 -2.78 -16.22 -7.54
CA GLN A 68 -2.19 -17.52 -7.20
C GLN A 68 -2.74 -18.69 -8.03
N ASP A 69 -3.98 -18.58 -8.52
CA ASP A 69 -4.61 -19.60 -9.37
C ASP A 69 -4.18 -19.52 -10.84
N ASP A 70 -3.41 -18.51 -11.21
CA ASP A 70 -2.95 -18.23 -12.58
C ASP A 70 -1.60 -17.49 -12.55
N PRO A 71 -0.52 -18.15 -12.10
CA PRO A 71 0.78 -17.52 -11.86
C PRO A 71 1.49 -17.07 -13.15
N ASP A 72 1.15 -17.70 -14.29
CA ASP A 72 1.65 -17.34 -15.61
C ASP A 72 0.75 -16.28 -16.30
N GLY A 73 -0.37 -15.92 -15.67
CA GLY A 73 -1.33 -14.95 -16.19
C GLY A 73 -0.87 -13.50 -16.05
N GLU A 74 -1.28 -12.66 -17.00
CA GLU A 74 -1.06 -11.22 -16.94
C GLU A 74 -2.05 -10.58 -15.94
N GLY A 75 -1.65 -10.40 -14.69
CA GLY A 75 -2.52 -9.90 -13.61
C GLY A 75 -2.86 -8.41 -13.68
N LEU A 76 -3.04 -7.80 -12.50
CA LEU A 76 -3.21 -6.35 -12.38
C LEU A 76 -1.84 -5.67 -12.53
N THR A 77 -1.71 -4.77 -13.49
CA THR A 77 -0.58 -3.85 -13.61
C THR A 77 -1.04 -2.44 -13.30
N ILE A 78 -0.31 -1.73 -12.44
CA ILE A 78 -0.49 -0.30 -12.14
C ILE A 78 0.82 0.42 -12.45
N ILE A 79 0.75 1.56 -13.13
CA ILE A 79 1.92 2.40 -13.44
C ILE A 79 1.75 3.78 -12.81
N ILE A 80 2.78 4.23 -12.10
CA ILE A 80 2.91 5.59 -11.58
C ILE A 80 4.16 6.21 -12.18
N ASP A 81 3.95 7.05 -13.20
CA ASP A 81 5.03 7.84 -13.81
C ASP A 81 5.59 8.91 -12.83
N ARG A 82 6.90 9.13 -12.91
CA ARG A 82 7.70 10.06 -12.07
C ARG A 82 7.44 9.91 -10.58
N PHE A 83 7.47 8.69 -10.07
CA PHE A 83 7.35 8.36 -8.66
C PHE A 83 8.54 8.95 -7.85
N PRO A 84 8.29 9.89 -6.93
CA PRO A 84 9.35 10.59 -6.19
C PRO A 84 10.01 9.78 -5.06
N VAL A 85 9.73 8.47 -4.97
CA VAL A 85 10.29 7.58 -3.93
C VAL A 85 10.03 8.10 -2.51
N GLN A 86 8.78 8.53 -2.25
CA GLN A 86 8.34 9.03 -0.96
C GLN A 86 6.91 8.59 -0.66
N ALA A 87 6.55 8.63 0.63
CA ALA A 87 5.17 8.44 1.06
C ALA A 87 4.26 9.51 0.44
N GLY A 88 3.02 9.14 0.15
CA GLY A 88 2.08 10.03 -0.53
C GLY A 88 0.91 9.29 -1.16
N SER A 89 -0.07 10.05 -1.64
CA SER A 89 -1.21 9.55 -2.40
C SER A 89 -1.04 9.91 -3.88
N TYR A 90 -1.15 8.91 -4.74
CA TYR A 90 -0.95 9.01 -6.17
C TYR A 90 -2.24 8.61 -6.88
N THR A 91 -3.03 9.61 -7.28
CA THR A 91 -4.33 9.38 -7.92
C THR A 91 -4.22 9.22 -9.43
N PHE A 92 -5.12 8.40 -9.98
CA PHE A 92 -5.44 8.33 -11.40
C PHE A 92 -6.62 9.26 -11.63
N GLN A 93 -6.44 10.30 -12.42
CA GLN A 93 -7.55 11.11 -12.91
C GLN A 93 -7.18 11.58 -14.30
N GLU A 94 -8.00 11.25 -15.29
CA GLU A 94 -7.86 11.85 -16.61
C GLU A 94 -8.39 13.28 -16.54
N ILE A 95 -7.52 14.19 -16.10
CA ILE A 95 -7.66 15.62 -16.35
C ILE A 95 -6.34 16.05 -16.99
N LEU A 96 -6.29 15.98 -18.33
CA LEU A 96 -5.49 16.82 -19.22
C LEU A 96 -4.12 17.30 -18.68
N SER A 97 -3.27 16.39 -18.15
CA SER A 97 -2.00 16.80 -17.50
C SER A 97 -0.75 15.99 -17.90
N GLY A 98 -0.86 15.10 -18.89
CA GLY A 98 0.32 14.59 -19.62
C GLY A 98 1.27 13.63 -18.88
N ARG A 99 0.88 13.06 -17.74
CA ARG A 99 1.63 11.98 -17.06
C ARG A 99 0.89 10.66 -17.20
N ASN A 100 1.58 9.58 -17.58
CA ASN A 100 0.94 8.29 -17.77
C ASN A 100 0.77 7.60 -16.42
N ARG A 101 -0.46 7.61 -15.91
CA ARG A 101 -0.85 6.79 -14.77
C ARG A 101 -2.06 5.96 -15.15
N ASP A 102 -1.90 4.65 -15.14
CA ASP A 102 -2.95 3.74 -15.57
C ASP A 102 -2.93 2.44 -14.78
N ALA A 103 -4.03 1.71 -14.91
CA ALA A 103 -4.14 0.34 -14.45
C ALA A 103 -4.73 -0.52 -15.58
N SER A 104 -4.21 -1.73 -15.71
CA SER A 104 -4.75 -2.75 -16.62
C SER A 104 -4.88 -4.07 -15.89
N TYR A 105 -5.89 -4.84 -16.23
CA TYR A 105 -6.13 -6.18 -15.69
C TYR A 105 -6.42 -7.13 -16.84
N ARG A 106 -5.75 -8.28 -16.84
CA ARG A 106 -6.06 -9.37 -17.76
C ARG A 106 -6.35 -10.66 -16.98
N PHE A 107 -7.29 -11.44 -17.50
CA PHE A 107 -7.64 -12.76 -16.96
C PHE A 107 -8.39 -13.55 -18.02
N GLY A 108 -7.78 -14.65 -18.48
CA GLY A 108 -8.33 -15.43 -19.58
C GLY A 108 -8.66 -14.53 -20.78
N PRO A 109 -9.92 -14.49 -21.26
CA PRO A 109 -10.31 -13.63 -22.39
C PRO A 109 -10.59 -12.16 -21.99
N VAL A 110 -10.63 -11.84 -20.71
CA VAL A 110 -11.00 -10.50 -20.22
C VAL A 110 -9.77 -9.61 -20.23
N ALA A 111 -9.82 -8.54 -21.01
CA ALA A 111 -8.88 -7.43 -20.93
C ALA A 111 -9.62 -6.17 -20.46
N ALA A 112 -9.15 -5.56 -19.39
CA ALA A 112 -9.75 -4.37 -18.81
C ALA A 112 -8.68 -3.29 -18.58
N TYR A 113 -9.05 -2.04 -18.85
CA TYR A 113 -8.16 -0.89 -18.74
C TYR A 113 -8.86 0.22 -17.98
N SER A 114 -8.11 0.96 -17.15
CA SER A 114 -8.64 2.11 -16.43
C SER A 114 -9.06 3.23 -17.38
N LYS A 115 -8.39 3.34 -18.54
CA LYS A 115 -8.72 4.25 -19.65
C LYS A 115 -10.03 3.89 -20.35
N SER A 116 -10.48 2.64 -20.28
CA SER A 116 -11.77 2.22 -20.81
C SER A 116 -12.94 2.66 -19.90
N CYS A 117 -12.66 3.04 -18.65
CA CYS A 117 -13.67 3.64 -17.80
C CYS A 117 -13.84 5.10 -18.19
N GLY A 118 -15.06 5.51 -18.57
CA GLY A 118 -15.37 6.91 -18.91
C GLY A 118 -15.03 7.93 -17.79
N GLN A 119 -14.76 7.44 -16.57
CA GLN A 119 -13.97 8.12 -15.56
C GLN A 119 -12.94 7.13 -15.01
N ASN A 120 -11.64 7.44 -15.18
CA ASN A 120 -10.56 6.68 -14.57
C ASN A 120 -10.41 7.12 -13.12
N THR A 121 -10.88 6.29 -12.18
CA THR A 121 -10.75 6.55 -10.75
C THR A 121 -9.89 5.48 -10.08
N GLY A 122 -8.88 5.93 -9.36
CA GLY A 122 -8.13 5.09 -8.44
C GLY A 122 -6.96 5.84 -7.81
N SER A 123 -6.26 5.15 -6.92
CA SER A 123 -5.14 5.68 -6.19
C SER A 123 -4.21 4.57 -5.74
N VAL A 124 -2.94 4.93 -5.61
CA VAL A 124 -1.97 4.20 -4.80
C VAL A 124 -1.57 5.10 -3.63
N VAL A 125 -1.64 4.58 -2.41
CA VAL A 125 -1.25 5.29 -1.20
C VAL A 125 -0.01 4.62 -0.65
N ILE A 126 1.12 5.31 -0.71
CA ILE A 126 2.38 4.85 -0.10
C ILE A 126 2.45 5.38 1.33
N THR A 127 2.52 4.47 2.29
CA THR A 127 2.59 4.77 3.74
C THR A 127 3.96 4.47 4.35
N GLY A 128 4.87 3.87 3.58
CA GLY A 128 6.24 3.62 4.00
C GLY A 128 7.15 3.39 2.80
N VAL A 129 8.35 3.97 2.88
CA VAL A 129 9.43 3.75 1.92
C VAL A 129 10.67 3.37 2.71
N ASN A 130 11.26 2.23 2.39
CA ASN A 130 12.58 1.84 2.90
C ASN A 130 13.55 1.79 1.70
N ALA A 131 14.25 2.91 1.48
CA ALA A 131 15.18 3.04 0.36
C ALA A 131 16.38 2.09 0.47
N GLU A 132 16.86 1.83 1.69
CA GLU A 132 18.02 0.96 1.95
C GLU A 132 17.71 -0.51 1.63
N LYS A 133 16.52 -0.97 2.01
CA LYS A 133 16.09 -2.36 1.77
C LYS A 133 15.42 -2.53 0.41
N HIS A 134 15.09 -1.44 -0.27
CA HIS A 134 14.24 -1.42 -1.47
C HIS A 134 12.83 -1.99 -1.20
N TRP A 135 12.10 -1.43 -0.22
CA TRP A 135 10.72 -1.84 0.08
C TRP A 135 9.75 -0.67 0.06
N LEU A 136 8.53 -0.97 -0.35
CA LEU A 136 7.38 -0.06 -0.22
C LEU A 136 6.29 -0.73 0.61
N ARG A 137 5.58 0.11 1.38
CA ARG A 137 4.36 -0.26 2.07
C ARG A 137 3.23 0.68 1.66
N GLY A 138 2.05 0.15 1.43
CA GLY A 138 0.94 0.96 0.98
C GLY A 138 -0.33 0.18 0.66
N THR A 139 -1.25 0.88 0.03
CA THR A 139 -2.49 0.33 -0.52
C THR A 139 -2.67 0.78 -1.96
N TYR A 140 -3.45 0.02 -2.72
CA TYR A 140 -3.87 0.41 -4.05
C TYR A 140 -5.37 0.16 -4.20
N ARG A 141 -6.02 0.98 -5.01
CA ARG A 141 -7.41 0.83 -5.41
C ARG A 141 -7.61 1.44 -6.77
N CYS A 142 -8.18 0.70 -7.72
CA CYS A 142 -8.43 1.20 -9.05
C CYS A 142 -9.72 0.62 -9.63
N GLN A 143 -10.31 1.37 -10.55
CA GLN A 143 -11.37 0.87 -11.41
C GLN A 143 -10.82 0.64 -12.81
N VAL A 144 -11.06 -0.55 -13.35
CA VAL A 144 -10.78 -0.90 -14.75
C VAL A 144 -12.07 -1.38 -15.40
N CYS A 145 -12.22 -1.10 -16.68
CA CYS A 145 -13.41 -1.46 -17.44
C CYS A 145 -13.01 -2.37 -18.58
N GLU A 146 -13.77 -3.45 -18.77
CA GLU A 146 -13.60 -4.40 -19.87
C GLU A 146 -13.55 -3.65 -21.20
N ALA A 147 -12.63 -4.03 -22.09
CA ALA A 147 -12.56 -3.42 -23.41
C ALA A 147 -13.80 -3.80 -24.24
N GLY A 148 -14.46 -2.82 -24.88
CA GLY A 148 -15.61 -3.05 -25.76
C GLY A 148 -16.90 -2.33 -25.32
N ARG A 149 -18.02 -2.58 -26.03
CA ARG A 149 -19.34 -1.99 -25.72
C ARG A 149 -20.03 -2.77 -24.59
N GLY A 150 -20.68 -2.07 -23.66
CA GLY A 150 -21.33 -2.70 -22.49
C GLY A 150 -20.34 -3.10 -21.37
N ALA A 151 -19.18 -2.45 -21.33
CA ALA A 151 -18.02 -2.79 -20.50
C ALA A 151 -18.38 -3.02 -19.02
N ARG A 152 -18.11 -4.24 -18.56
CA ARG A 152 -18.14 -4.58 -17.14
C ARG A 152 -17.05 -3.81 -16.41
N ARG A 153 -17.39 -3.29 -15.24
CA ARG A 153 -16.46 -2.58 -14.35
C ARG A 153 -15.95 -3.52 -13.26
N PHE A 154 -14.66 -3.42 -13.00
CA PHE A 154 -13.98 -4.10 -11.91
C PHE A 154 -13.37 -3.07 -10.98
N THR A 155 -13.56 -3.25 -9.68
CA THR A 155 -12.78 -2.57 -8.65
C THR A 155 -11.71 -3.53 -8.17
N LEU A 156 -10.43 -3.18 -8.36
CA LEU A 156 -9.31 -3.97 -7.85
C LEU A 156 -8.62 -3.18 -6.76
N GLU A 157 -8.42 -3.80 -5.60
CA GLU A 157 -7.83 -3.15 -4.44
C GLU A 157 -7.04 -4.13 -3.58
N GLY A 158 -6.12 -3.59 -2.79
CA GLY A 158 -5.23 -4.40 -1.98
C GLY A 158 -4.27 -3.57 -1.15
N GLU A 159 -3.52 -4.27 -0.33
CA GLU A 159 -2.49 -3.74 0.56
C GLU A 159 -1.19 -4.50 0.31
N PHE A 160 -0.07 -3.83 0.55
CA PHE A 160 1.24 -4.41 0.33
C PHE A 160 2.27 -3.90 1.33
N GLU A 161 3.21 -4.80 1.63
CA GLU A 161 4.54 -4.51 2.12
C GLU A 161 5.47 -5.41 1.30
N TYR A 162 6.13 -4.82 0.30
CA TYR A 162 6.69 -5.59 -0.82
C TYR A 162 8.02 -5.01 -1.30
N PRO A 163 8.99 -5.88 -1.71
CA PRO A 163 10.24 -5.42 -2.30
C PRO A 163 10.01 -4.75 -3.65
N VAL A 164 10.85 -3.78 -3.97
CA VAL A 164 10.89 -3.09 -5.26
C VAL A 164 12.22 -3.39 -5.94
N GLU A 165 12.12 -3.95 -7.13
CA GLU A 165 13.25 -4.31 -7.97
C GLU A 165 13.59 -3.13 -8.89
N LYS A 166 14.86 -3.05 -9.32
CA LYS A 166 15.23 -2.15 -10.41
C LYS A 166 14.87 -2.85 -11.73
N GLU A 167 14.27 -2.12 -12.65
CA GLU A 167 14.05 -2.61 -14.03
C GLU A 167 15.38 -2.67 -14.80
#